data_AF-A0A2E7PYK9-F1
#
_entry.id   AF-A0A2E7PYK9-F1
#
_cell.length_a   1.000
_cell.length_b   1.000
_cell.length_c   1.000
_cell.angle_alpha   90.00
_cell.angle_beta   90.00
_cell.angle_gamma   90.00
#
_symmetry.space_group_name_H-M   'P 1'
#
loop_
_entity.id
_entity.type
_entity.pdbx_description
1 polymer ?
#
loop_
_entity_poly.entity_id
_entity_poly.type
_entity_poly.pdbx_seq_one_letter_code
_entity_poly.pdbx_strand_id
1 'polypeptide(L)'
;MNVRYDHTNLPEKASNTNTHLFGLGLDGTDGHKRITQAEKFSIIGGSEQTHDKMTETLIKTVEDLSIKGKSLEETSMEEVSDLIRKNIPKD
;
A
#
# COMPACT_ATOMS: atom_id res chain seq x y z
N MET A 1 -11.54 6.53 16.19
CA MET A 1 -10.10 6.33 16.44
C MET A 1 -9.79 4.87 16.16
N ASN A 2 -9.10 4.57 15.04
CA ASN A 2 -8.62 3.21 14.77
C ASN A 2 -7.36 2.97 15.59
N VAL A 3 -7.48 2.19 16.66
CA VAL A 3 -6.34 1.71 17.44
C VAL A 3 -5.62 0.66 16.58
N ARG A 4 -4.37 0.95 16.19
CA ARG A 4 -3.51 -0.09 15.62
C ARG A 4 -2.95 -0.91 16.77
N TYR A 5 -3.25 -2.20 16.77
CA TYR A 5 -2.57 -3.14 17.64
C TYR A 5 -1.12 -3.26 17.16
N ASP A 6 -0.17 -2.95 18.05
CA ASP A 6 1.24 -3.15 17.78
C ASP A 6 1.51 -4.66 17.85
N HIS A 7 1.54 -5.30 16.68
CA HIS A 7 1.87 -6.70 16.56
C HIS A 7 3.39 -6.83 16.62
N THR A 8 3.96 -6.81 17.82
CA THR A 8 5.41 -6.94 18.09
C THR A 8 6.01 -8.29 17.68
N ASN A 9 5.21 -9.20 17.12
CA ASN A 9 5.61 -10.50 16.56
C ASN A 9 5.16 -10.62 15.10
N LEU A 10 5.50 -9.65 14.26
CA LEU A 10 5.44 -9.86 12.81
C LEU A 10 6.56 -10.83 12.41
N PRO A 11 6.29 -11.85 11.59
CA PRO A 11 7.34 -12.73 11.07
C PRO A 11 8.38 -11.87 10.33
N GLU A 12 9.65 -12.08 10.67
CA GLU A 12 10.75 -11.39 10.00
C GLU A 12 10.74 -11.76 8.51
N LYS A 13 10.74 -10.74 7.66
CA LYS A 13 10.68 -10.91 6.22
C LYS A 13 11.97 -11.57 5.74
N ALA A 14 11.87 -12.75 5.14
CA ALA A 14 13.00 -13.41 4.52
C ALA A 14 13.52 -12.57 3.33
N SER A 15 14.84 -12.48 3.18
CA SER A 15 15.50 -11.58 2.21
C SER A 15 15.25 -11.92 0.73
N ASN A 16 14.53 -13.01 0.42
CA ASN A 16 14.25 -13.48 -0.94
C ASN A 16 12.77 -13.77 -1.21
N THR A 17 11.85 -13.29 -0.37
CA THR A 17 10.41 -13.45 -0.63
C THR A 17 9.86 -12.33 -1.50
N ASN A 18 9.13 -12.72 -2.54
CA ASN A 18 8.40 -11.79 -3.40
C ASN A 18 7.41 -10.99 -2.55
N THR A 19 7.53 -9.66 -2.56
CA THR A 19 6.76 -8.76 -1.69
C THR A 19 5.75 -7.99 -2.54
N HIS A 20 4.48 -8.01 -2.14
CA HIS A 20 3.39 -7.39 -2.89
C HIS A 20 2.47 -6.62 -1.95
N LEU A 21 2.13 -5.37 -2.29
CA LEU A 21 1.17 -4.58 -1.53
C LEU A 21 -0.26 -4.85 -2.02
N PHE A 22 -1.19 -5.03 -1.09
CA PHE A 22 -2.60 -5.20 -1.39
C PHE A 22 -3.42 -4.06 -0.78
N GLY A 23 -4.06 -3.25 -1.63
CA GLY A 23 -5.04 -2.23 -1.24
C GLY A 23 -6.46 -2.77 -1.39
N LEU A 24 -7.27 -2.67 -0.34
CA LEU A 24 -8.66 -3.12 -0.34
C LEU A 24 -9.59 -1.96 0.03
N GLY A 25 -10.44 -1.57 -0.91
CA GLY A 25 -11.51 -0.60 -0.69
C GLY A 25 -12.84 -1.29 -0.43
N LEU A 26 -13.48 -0.95 0.69
CA LEU A 26 -14.72 -1.60 1.16
C LEU A 26 -15.91 -0.64 1.25
N ASP A 27 -15.79 0.55 0.67
CA ASP A 27 -16.78 1.64 0.72
C ASP A 27 -17.52 1.88 -0.61
N GLY A 28 -17.28 1.02 -1.62
CA GLY A 28 -17.96 1.13 -2.92
C GLY A 28 -19.42 0.67 -2.87
N THR A 29 -20.35 1.56 -3.18
CA THR A 29 -21.81 1.27 -3.23
C THR A 29 -22.45 1.55 -4.60
N ASP A 30 -21.66 2.01 -5.57
CA ASP A 30 -22.08 2.41 -6.92
C ASP A 30 -22.21 1.25 -7.91
N GLY A 31 -21.92 0.02 -7.47
CA GLY A 31 -21.97 -1.18 -8.32
C GLY A 31 -20.78 -1.32 -9.28
N HIS A 32 -19.78 -0.44 -9.21
CA HIS A 32 -18.59 -0.53 -10.05
C HIS A 32 -17.53 -1.44 -9.45
N LYS A 33 -16.94 -2.30 -10.31
CA LYS A 33 -15.75 -3.08 -9.98
C LYS A 33 -14.52 -2.29 -10.34
N ARG A 34 -13.69 -1.97 -9.34
CA ARG A 34 -12.42 -1.26 -9.53
C ARG A 34 -11.27 -2.20 -9.22
N ILE A 35 -10.35 -2.35 -10.17
CA ILE A 35 -9.18 -3.21 -10.05
C ILE A 35 -8.01 -2.48 -10.71
N THR A 36 -6.94 -2.27 -9.94
CA THR A 36 -5.66 -1.74 -10.44
C THR A 36 -4.56 -2.73 -10.08
N GLN A 37 -3.74 -3.13 -11.05
CA GLN A 37 -2.65 -4.08 -10.85
C GLN A 37 -1.34 -3.51 -11.41
N ALA A 38 -0.27 -3.65 -10.64
CA ALA A 38 1.09 -3.29 -10.99
C ALA A 38 2.04 -4.40 -10.50
N GLU A 39 3.32 -4.32 -10.87
CA GLU A 39 4.31 -5.33 -10.50
C GLU A 39 4.44 -5.51 -8.98
N LYS A 40 4.35 -4.42 -8.21
CA LYS A 40 4.59 -4.41 -6.76
C LYS A 40 3.34 -4.22 -5.92
N PHE A 41 2.18 -4.00 -6.54
CA PHE A 41 0.93 -3.81 -5.81
C PHE A 41 -0.34 -4.13 -6.60
N SER A 42 -1.42 -4.43 -5.88
CA SER A 42 -2.76 -4.59 -6.41
C SER A 42 -3.77 -3.84 -5.55
N ILE A 43 -4.75 -3.18 -6.17
CA ILE A 43 -5.85 -2.48 -5.50
C ILE A 43 -7.16 -3.06 -5.98
N ILE A 44 -8.04 -3.40 -5.05
CA ILE A 44 -9.34 -4.02 -5.34
C ILE A 44 -10.43 -3.27 -4.59
N GLY A 45 -11.46 -2.85 -5.32
CA GLY A 45 -12.67 -2.23 -4.77
C GLY A 45 -12.49 -0.77 -4.36
N GLY A 46 -13.44 -0.30 -3.57
CA GLY A 46 -13.56 1.08 -3.10
C GLY A 46 -14.55 1.92 -3.92
N SER A 47 -15.01 3.01 -3.31
CA SER A 47 -15.60 4.13 -4.05
C SER A 47 -14.57 4.70 -5.05
N GLU A 48 -15.01 5.49 -6.03
CA GLU A 48 -14.11 6.17 -6.96
C GLU A 48 -13.02 6.95 -6.21
N GLN A 49 -13.44 7.77 -5.26
CA GLN A 49 -12.53 8.57 -4.45
C GLN A 49 -11.54 7.72 -3.65
N THR A 50 -12.00 6.66 -2.99
CA THR A 50 -11.12 5.80 -2.18
C THR A 50 -10.15 5.00 -3.06
N HIS A 51 -10.62 4.50 -4.20
CA HIS A 51 -9.79 3.77 -5.15
C HIS A 51 -8.67 4.65 -5.72
N ASP A 52 -9.01 5.88 -6.12
CA ASP A 52 -8.07 6.83 -6.69
C ASP A 52 -7.02 7.26 -5.66
N LYS A 53 -7.44 7.56 -4.42
CA LYS A 53 -6.52 7.88 -3.32
C LYS A 53 -5.57 6.71 -3.01
N MET A 54 -6.06 5.48 -3.00
CA MET A 54 -5.19 4.30 -2.82
C MET A 54 -4.19 4.16 -3.97
N THR A 55 -4.65 4.40 -5.20
CA THR A 55 -3.81 4.32 -6.41
C THR A 55 -2.67 5.34 -6.34
N GLU A 56 -2.98 6.59 -6.05
CA GLU A 56 -1.98 7.64 -5.86
C GLU A 56 -1.00 7.31 -4.73
N THR A 57 -1.51 6.83 -3.59
CA THR A 57 -0.68 6.48 -2.43
C THR A 57 0.35 5.41 -2.79
N LEU A 58 -0.06 4.34 -3.48
CA LEU A 58 0.82 3.21 -3.78
C LEU A 58 1.81 3.53 -4.90
N ILE A 59 1.40 4.30 -5.91
CA ILE A 59 2.32 4.78 -6.96
C ILE A 59 3.44 5.61 -6.33
N LYS A 60 3.11 6.63 -5.54
CA LYS A 60 4.10 7.49 -4.88
C LYS A 60 5.01 6.73 -3.92
N THR A 61 4.46 5.71 -3.24
CA THR A 61 5.25 4.86 -2.34
C THR A 61 6.32 4.07 -3.11
N VAL A 62 5.96 3.48 -4.25
CA VAL A 62 6.92 2.74 -5.09
C VAL A 62 7.94 3.69 -5.73
N GLU A 63 7.52 4.88 -6.16
CA GLU A 63 8.43 5.91 -6.69
C GLU A 63 9.44 6.38 -5.63
N ASP A 64 9.00 6.66 -4.40
CA ASP A 64 9.87 7.04 -3.29
C ASP A 64 10.93 5.96 -2.99
N LEU A 65 10.53 4.68 -3.03
CA LEU A 65 11.47 3.56 -2.87
C LEU A 65 12.48 3.50 -4.01
N SER A 66 12.02 3.66 -5.25
CA SER A 66 12.88 3.70 -6.43
C SER A 66 13.88 4.86 -6.37
N ILE A 67 13.47 6.05 -5.91
CA ILE A 67 14.36 7.21 -5.72
C ILE A 67 15.43 6.93 -4.67
N LYS A 68 15.09 6.18 -3.61
CA LYS A 68 16.05 5.72 -2.60
C LYS A 68 16.94 4.56 -3.06
N GLY A 69 16.73 4.05 -4.28
CA GLY A 69 17.47 2.90 -4.82
C GLY A 69 17.15 1.59 -4.08
N LYS A 70 15.97 1.48 -3.46
CA LYS A 70 15.53 0.28 -2.73
C LYS A 70 14.36 -0.38 -3.45
N SER A 71 14.34 -1.70 -3.41
CA SER A 71 13.16 -2.47 -3.79
C SER A 71 12.18 -2.63 -2.62
N LEU A 72 10.94 -3.00 -2.92
CA LEU A 72 9.96 -3.32 -1.87
C LEU A 72 10.41 -4.53 -1.05
N GLU A 73 11.14 -5.47 -1.65
CA GLU A 73 11.71 -6.69 -1.07
C GLU A 73 12.84 -6.41 -0.07
N GLU A 74 13.63 -5.35 -0.26
CA GLU A 74 14.75 -4.99 0.62
C GLU A 74 14.35 -4.00 1.72
N THR A 75 13.14 -3.46 1.64
CA THR A 75 12.65 -2.46 2.60
C THR A 75 11.96 -3.13 3.79
N SER A 76 12.20 -2.60 5.00
CA SER A 76 11.53 -3.06 6.22
C SER A 76 10.04 -2.69 6.23
N MET A 77 9.24 -3.41 7.00
CA MET A 77 7.79 -3.16 7.09
C MET A 77 7.49 -1.78 7.69
N GLU A 78 8.31 -1.32 8.61
CA GLU A 78 8.20 -0.01 9.25
C GLU A 78 8.44 1.10 8.24
N GLU A 79 9.51 1.02 7.44
CA GLU A 79 9.80 2.02 6.41
C GLU A 79 8.71 2.05 5.33
N VAL A 80 8.20 0.89 4.91
CA VAL A 80 7.06 0.83 3.97
C VAL A 80 5.82 1.49 4.57
N SER A 81 5.50 1.19 5.84
CA SER A 81 4.35 1.77 6.54
C SER A 81 4.44 3.29 6.64
N ASP A 82 5.63 3.81 6.94
CA ASP A 82 5.88 5.25 7.03
C ASP A 82 5.80 5.95 5.67
N LEU A 83 6.30 5.31 4.60
CA LEU A 83 6.15 5.82 3.23
C LEU A 83 4.69 5.84 2.79
N ILE A 84 3.92 4.78 3.07
CA ILE A 84 2.48 4.76 2.81
C ILE A 84 1.82 5.94 3.52
N ARG A 85 2.06 6.12 4.83
CA ARG A 85 1.48 7.25 5.60
C ARG A 85 1.85 8.61 5.04
N LYS A 86 3.11 8.79 4.64
CA LYS A 86 3.60 10.03 4.02
C LYS A 86 2.85 10.34 2.72
N ASN A 87 2.53 9.31 1.94
CA ASN A 87 1.99 9.45 0.59
C ASN A 87 0.47 9.38 0.49
N ILE A 88 -0.25 9.17 1.61
CA ILE A 88 -1.71 9.29 1.64
C ILE A 88 -2.10 10.75 1.30
N PRO A 89 -2.91 10.98 0.24
CA PRO A 89 -3.42 12.29 -0.08
C PRO A 89 -4.19 12.89 1.10
N LYS A 90 -3.92 14.16 1.40
CA LYS A 90 -4.70 14.93 2.37
C LYS A 90 -5.91 15.53 1.64
N ASP A 91 -7.05 15.50 2.33
CA ASP A 91 -8.25 16.24 1.91
C ASP A 91 -8.05 17.75 1.97
#